data_AF-N8NV99-F1
#
_entry.id   AF-N8NV99-F1
#
_cell.length_a   1.000
_cell.length_b   1.000
_cell.length_c   1.000
_cell.angle_alpha   90.00
_cell.angle_beta   90.00
_cell.angle_gamma   90.00
#
_symmetry.space_group_name_H-M   'P 1'
#
loop_
_entity.id
_entity.type
_entity.pdbx_description
1 polymer ?
#
loop_
_entity_poly.entity_id
_entity_poly.type
_entity_poly.pdbx_seq_one_letter_code
_entity_poly.pdbx_strand_id
1 'polypeptide(L)' 'MKELRVQHRGRPLRAFFAFDPLRQAIVLCIADKGGKKRFYKDMLDIADEQYQLHLTTLGDKSNG' A
#
# COMPACT_ATOMS: atom_id res chain seq x y z
N MET A 1 0.98 5.23 -7.22
CA MET A 1 0.71 4.97 -5.79
C MET A 1 0.68 6.28 -5.02
N LYS A 2 -0.10 6.38 -3.94
CA LYS A 2 -0.20 7.56 -3.06
C LYS A 2 0.01 7.16 -1.60
N GLU A 3 0.38 8.13 -0.76
CA GLU A 3 0.58 7.95 0.68
C GLU A 3 -0.51 8.72 1.45
N LEU A 4 -1.19 8.04 2.37
CA LEU A 4 -2.00 8.66 3.41
C LEU A 4 -1.13 8.87 4.67
N ARG A 5 -1.11 10.10 5.17
CA ARG A 5 -0.40 10.46 6.40
C ARG A 5 -1.37 10.53 7.56
N VAL A 6 -1.26 9.59 8.49
CA VAL A 6 -2.14 9.51 9.65
C VAL A 6 -1.31 9.74 10.92
N GLN A 7 -1.80 10.62 11.78
CA GLN A 7 -1.25 10.81 13.11
C GLN A 7 -2.18 10.13 14.12
N HIS A 8 -1.69 9.12 14.84
CA HIS A 8 -2.50 8.41 15.82
C HIS A 8 -1.72 8.18 17.11
N ARG A 9 -2.19 8.74 18.23
CA ARG A 9 -1.56 8.59 19.57
C ARG A 9 -0.04 8.87 19.56
N GLY A 10 0.38 9.94 18.89
CA GLY A 10 1.80 10.29 18.76
C GLY A 10 2.59 9.51 17.71
N ARG A 11 2.02 8.46 17.11
CA ARG A 11 2.68 7.65 16.08
C ARG A 11 2.35 8.16 14.66
N PRO A 12 3.37 8.48 13.84
CA PRO A 12 3.18 8.87 12.45
C PRO A 12 3.01 7.63 11.57
N LEU A 13 1.77 7.18 11.40
CA LEU A 13 1.45 6.08 10.49
C LEU A 13 1.46 6.58 9.04
N ARG A 14 1.96 5.75 8.13
CA ARG A 14 1.90 5.97 6.68
C ARG A 14 1.26 4.76 6.04
N ALA A 15 0.15 4.98 5.34
CA ALA A 15 -0.51 3.96 4.55
C ALA A 15 -0.29 4.24 3.07
N PHE A 16 0.13 3.24 2.31
CA PHE A 16 0.29 3.32 0.86
C PHE A 16 -0.94 2.74 0.20
N PHE A 17 -1.48 3.45 -0.78
CA PHE A 17 -2.69 3.05 -1.48
C PHE A 17 -2.59 3.35 -2.98
N ALA A 18 -3.39 2.63 -3.76
CA ALA A 18 -3.55 2.83 -5.19
C ALA A 18 -5.02 2.70 -5.59
N PHE A 19 -5.35 3.13 -6.80
CA PHE A 19 -6.60 2.76 -7.45
C PHE A 19 -6.29 1.61 -8.40
N ASP A 20 -7.08 0.55 -8.33
CA ASP A 20 -6.97 -0.56 -9.25
C ASP A 20 -7.68 -0.26 -10.60
N PRO A 21 -7.62 -1.16 -11.61
CA PRO A 21 -8.29 -0.97 -12.89
C PRO A 21 -9.81 -0.79 -12.80
N LEU A 22 -10.45 -1.30 -11.75
CA LEU A 22 -11.87 -1.11 -11.46
C LEU A 22 -12.17 0.21 -10.73
N ARG A 23 -11.15 1.07 -10.57
CA ARG A 23 -11.21 2.37 -9.88
C ARG A 23 -11.55 2.23 -8.40
N GLN A 24 -11.23 1.10 -7.79
CA GLN A 24 -11.39 0.88 -6.35
C GLN A 24 -10.11 1.29 -5.63
N ALA A 25 -10.25 2.04 -4.54
CA ALA A 25 -9.13 2.38 -3.69
C ALA A 25 -8.73 1.16 -2.84
N ILE A 26 -7.48 0.73 -2.97
CA ILE A 26 -6.91 -0.38 -2.22
C ILE A 26 -5.76 0.10 -1.35
N VAL A 27 -5.77 -0.27 -0.08
CA VAL A 27 -4.65 -0.05 0.83
C VAL A 27 -3.70 -1.23 0.70
N LEU A 28 -2.46 -0.95 0.33
CA LEU A 28 -1.44 -1.95 0.03
C LEU A 28 -0.67 -2.33 1.29
N CYS A 29 -0.30 -1.34 2.10
CA CYS A 29 0.42 -1.55 3.34
C CYS A 29 0.33 -0.32 4.26
N ILE A 30 0.54 -0.52 5.56
CA ILE A 30 0.58 0.54 6.57
C ILE A 30 1.67 0.24 7.59
N ALA A 31 2.44 1.25 7.97
CA ALA A 31 3.42 1.12 9.03
C ALA A 31 3.69 2.43 9.77
N ASP A 32 4.22 2.31 10.98
CA ASP A 32 4.77 3.43 11.75
C ASP A 32 6.12 3.86 11.16
N LYS A 33 6.21 5.14 10.77
CA LYS A 33 7.40 5.74 10.18
C LYS A 33 8.51 6.00 11.21
N GLY A 34 8.20 6.09 12.50
CA GLY A 34 9.10 6.56 13.55
C GLY A 34 10.53 5.99 13.47
N GLY A 35 11.51 6.86 13.21
CA GLY A 35 12.94 6.57 13.37
C GLY A 35 13.60 5.65 12.33
N LYS A 36 12.88 5.19 11.29
CA LYS A 36 13.41 4.19 10.35
C LYS A 36 14.03 4.83 9.10
N LYS A 37 15.37 4.77 8.96
CA LYS A 37 16.10 5.31 7.80
C LYS A 37 15.68 4.71 6.46
N ARG A 38 15.33 3.42 6.43
CA ARG A 38 14.93 2.69 5.21
C ARG A 38 13.43 2.61 4.99
N PHE A 39 12.63 3.27 5.83
CA PHE A 39 11.17 3.17 5.81
C PHE A 39 10.57 3.25 4.41
N TYR A 40 10.92 4.27 3.64
CA TYR A 40 10.34 4.45 2.31
C TYR A 40 10.72 3.36 1.33
N LYS A 41 11.98 2.89 1.37
CA LYS A 41 12.41 1.80 0.50
C LYS A 41 11.61 0.54 0.83
N ASP A 42 11.63 0.14 2.09
CA ASP A 42 10.99 -1.11 2.54
C ASP A 42 9.46 -1.08 2.29
N MET A 43 8.81 0.07 2.54
CA MET A 43 7.36 0.20 2.33
C MET A 43 6.98 0.23 0.85
N LEU A 44 7.79 0.83 -0.02
CA LEU A 44 7.54 0.84 -1.46
C LEU A 44 7.70 -0.58 -2.03
N ASP A 45 8.77 -1.29 -1.65
CA ASP A 45 9.00 -2.67 -2.08
C ASP A 45 7.81 -3.57 -1.70
N ILE A 46 7.32 -3.45 -0.46
CA ILE A 46 6.12 -4.17 0.02
C ILE A 46 4.88 -3.73 -0.77
N ALA A 47 4.65 -2.43 -0.95
CA ALA A 47 3.46 -1.94 -1.61
C ALA A 47 3.39 -2.38 -3.08
N ASP A 48 4.53 -2.43 -3.77
CA ASP A 48 4.61 -2.91 -5.15
C ASP A 48 4.29 -4.41 -5.24
N GLU A 49 4.84 -5.23 -4.34
CA GLU A 49 4.51 -6.66 -4.24
C GLU A 49 3.01 -6.88 -4.00
N GLN A 50 2.42 -6.16 -3.04
CA GLN A 50 1.00 -6.26 -2.74
C GLN A 50 0.13 -5.78 -3.92
N TYR A 51 0.59 -4.80 -4.70
CA TYR A 51 -0.14 -4.34 -5.87
C TYR A 51 -0.11 -5.37 -7.00
N GLN A 52 1.04 -6.00 -7.26
CA GLN A 52 1.12 -7.09 -8.24
C GLN A 52 0.21 -8.26 -7.86
N LEU A 53 0.23 -8.66 -6.57
CA LEU A 53 -0.64 -9.72 -6.06
C LEU A 53 -2.12 -9.39 -6.26
N HIS A 54 -2.53 -8.14 -5.99
CA HIS A 54 -3.90 -7.68 -6.24
C HIS A 54 -4.28 -7.80 -7.72
N LEU A 55 -3.41 -7.37 -8.64
CA LEU A 55 -3.66 -7.43 -10.07
C LEU A 55 -3.77 -8.86 -10.59
N THR A 56 -2.91 -9.79 -10.13
CA THR A 56 -3.01 -11.22 -10.47
C THR A 56 -4.35 -11.78 -10.02
N THR A 57 -4.72 -11.53 -8.76
CA THR A 57 -6.00 -11.99 -8.19
C THR A 57 -7.20 -11.41 -8.95
N LEU A 58 -7.10 -10.17 -9.43
CA LEU A 58 -8.15 -9.52 -10.21
C LEU A 58 -8.28 -10.12 -11.62
N GLY A 59 -7.15 -10.42 -12.27
CA GLY A 59 -7.11 -11.09 -13.57
C GLY A 59 -7.74 -12.48 -13.53
N ASP A 60 -7.45 -13.26 -12.48
CA ASP A 60 -8.03 -14.59 -12.27
C ASP A 60 -9.55 -14.54 -12.09
N LYS A 61 -10.06 -13.50 -11.40
CA LYS A 61 -11.51 -13.29 -11.22
C LYS A 61 -12.24 -12.79 -12.47
N SER A 62 -11.51 -12.20 -13.42
CA SER A 62 -12.10 -11.67 -14.66
C SER A 62 -12.29 -12.76 -15.72
N ASN A 63 -11.59 -13.88 -15.57
CA ASN A 63 -11.59 -15.02 -16.51
C ASN A 63 -12.45 -16.21 -16.04
N GLY A 64 -13.30 -16.01 -15.01
CA GLY A 64 -14.19 -17.02 -14.43
C GLY A 64 -15.66 -16.74 -14.63
#